data_AF-A0A099ZPH3-F1
#
_entry.id   AF-A0A099ZPH3-F1
#
_cell.length_a   1.000
_cell.length_b   1.000
_cell.length_c   1.000
_cell.angle_alpha   90.00
_cell.angle_beta   90.00
_cell.angle_gamma   90.00
#
_symmetry.space_group_name_H-M   'P 1'
#
loop_
_entity.id
_entity.type
_entity.pdbx_description
1 polymer ?
#
loop_
_entity_poly.entity_id
_entity_poly.type
_entity_poly.pdbx_seq_one_letter_code
_entity_poly.pdbx_strand_id
1 'polypeptide(L)'
;MRTFVSIAQSAWGIFISERKPGWKYLMQLFAVCSAVGFLSSVLFFLGIKFSLAHWPLDPLLISGFTWITFSAALCSSKHLRCFSILFILSCGLREGRNALIAAGTGVVVAGHIQSVFRNLKVLADSITCHLEVEQFTLIKHYIEAIKWIFQMAKFSTELSKDIVSLSHEFTPSYSISDDTLKQELNNTKQEIQKVANQISFMLTVLPCIGKRVLPIIGIFLVPLGTGLFIKKFVGSHTAKFKNTYITKQFVAFDEHQRQQQKPCVLPLNRSERKDYVTIPSFSLTWKDRKNMRRFLLPVIIHLCIWFLFAAIDYLLYWLIISVNNHLQELPDQEIGLILFQQNNFIIGDRKLIVKNDTFKISLFKHDCIPKPELYLSATWIQLGIIVFFLIILGLFSGVLTQFKILVSTSFYPDTEMKRVCYLHAKLLKKRAKLQQKTVQKNAFARTVNFWFPILKATVAVRKKERNVINDNTV
;
A
#
# COMPACT_ATOMS: atom_id res chain seq x y z
N MET A 1 17.66 -7.54 35.87
CA MET A 1 16.29 -7.13 35.46
C MET A 1 15.61 -6.19 36.48
N ARG A 2 15.57 -6.49 37.79
CA ARG A 2 14.93 -5.62 38.81
C ARG A 2 15.52 -4.20 38.91
N THR A 3 16.85 -4.09 38.84
CA THR A 3 17.58 -2.80 38.85
C THR A 3 17.19 -1.90 37.67
N PHE A 4 17.16 -2.45 36.46
CA PHE A 4 16.73 -1.72 35.25
C PHE A 4 15.28 -1.21 35.36
N VAL A 5 14.36 -2.05 35.87
CA VAL A 5 12.95 -1.65 36.07
C VAL A 5 12.83 -0.52 37.09
N SER A 6 13.60 -0.56 38.17
CA SER A 6 13.60 0.50 39.19
C SER A 6 14.14 1.83 38.64
N ILE A 7 15.22 1.79 37.85
CA ILE A 7 15.78 2.98 37.21
C ILE A 7 14.77 3.57 36.23
N ALA A 8 14.15 2.75 35.39
CA ALA A 8 13.14 3.19 34.44
C ALA A 8 11.91 3.81 35.12
N GLN A 9 11.45 3.24 36.25
CA GLN A 9 10.36 3.81 37.04
C GLN A 9 10.73 5.16 37.66
N SER A 10 11.95 5.30 38.19
CA SER A 10 12.45 6.57 38.72
C SER A 10 12.55 7.63 37.62
N ALA A 11 13.14 7.29 36.47
CA ALA A 11 13.25 8.19 35.32
C ALA A 11 11.86 8.61 34.81
N TRP A 12 10.91 7.67 34.73
CA TRP A 12 9.52 7.94 34.35
C TRP A 12 8.83 8.92 35.33
N GLY A 13 9.03 8.73 36.64
CA GLY A 13 8.51 9.63 37.66
C GLY A 13 9.03 11.07 37.51
N ILE A 14 10.33 11.22 37.27
CA ILE A 14 10.96 12.53 36.99
C ILE A 14 10.40 13.13 35.69
N PHE A 15 10.24 12.32 34.65
CA PHE A 15 9.77 12.78 33.33
C PHE A 15 8.32 13.31 33.34
N ILE A 16 7.45 12.78 34.20
CA ILE A 16 6.05 13.22 34.28
C ILE A 16 5.87 14.40 35.24
N SER A 17 6.76 14.52 36.22
CA SER A 17 6.68 15.52 37.29
C SER A 17 6.76 16.96 36.76
N GLU A 18 6.13 17.88 37.47
CA GLU A 18 6.27 19.31 37.19
C GLU A 18 7.72 19.77 37.40
N ARG A 19 8.09 20.86 36.71
CA ARG A 19 9.44 21.41 36.88
C ARG A 19 9.53 21.98 38.30
N LYS A 20 10.46 21.46 39.08
CA LYS A 20 10.75 21.93 40.45
C LYS A 20 12.02 22.78 40.44
N PRO A 21 12.10 23.84 41.27
CA PRO A 21 13.34 24.57 41.48
C PRO A 21 14.38 23.66 42.16
N GLY A 22 15.65 23.79 41.77
CA GLY A 22 16.77 23.04 42.33
C GLY A 22 17.70 22.43 41.27
N TRP A 23 19.01 22.73 41.36
CA TRP A 23 20.02 22.32 40.39
C TRP A 23 20.10 20.80 40.20
N LYS A 24 20.08 20.01 41.29
CA LYS A 24 20.14 18.54 41.24
C LYS A 24 18.96 17.95 40.45
N TYR A 25 17.73 18.42 40.73
CA TYR A 25 16.53 17.97 40.03
C TYR A 25 16.54 18.41 38.56
N LEU A 26 16.99 19.63 38.27
CA LEU A 26 17.07 20.15 36.92
C LEU A 26 18.07 19.35 36.08
N MET A 27 19.23 18.98 36.63
CA MET A 27 20.20 18.10 35.97
C MET A 27 19.63 16.71 35.70
N GLN A 28 18.90 16.12 36.66
CA GLN A 28 18.23 14.82 36.47
C GLN A 28 17.14 14.91 35.39
N LEU A 29 16.30 15.94 35.42
CA LEU A 29 15.26 16.16 34.42
C LEU A 29 15.87 16.37 33.04
N PHE A 30 16.93 17.18 32.93
CA PHE A 30 17.65 17.41 31.68
C PHE A 30 18.27 16.10 31.15
N ALA A 31 18.87 15.27 32.00
CA ALA A 31 19.40 13.97 31.60
C ALA A 31 18.31 13.05 31.02
N VAL A 32 17.15 12.96 31.67
CA VAL A 32 16.03 12.14 31.16
C VAL A 32 15.45 12.72 29.86
N CYS A 33 15.25 14.05 29.79
CA CYS A 33 14.80 14.72 28.57
C CYS A 33 15.79 14.58 27.42
N SER A 34 17.09 14.63 27.70
CA SER A 34 18.16 14.45 26.74
C SER A 34 18.18 13.01 26.20
N ALA A 35 17.99 12.01 27.06
CA ALA A 35 17.87 10.61 26.62
C ALA A 35 16.66 10.39 25.69
N VAL A 36 15.49 10.95 26.05
CA VAL A 36 14.28 10.89 25.19
C VAL A 36 14.50 11.66 23.88
N GLY A 37 15.18 12.80 23.96
CA GLY A 37 15.48 13.62 22.80
C GLY A 37 16.47 12.95 21.84
N PHE A 38 17.47 12.26 22.38
CA PHE A 38 18.43 11.48 21.62
C PHE A 38 17.73 10.35 20.86
N LEU A 39 16.88 9.57 21.54
CA LEU A 39 16.11 8.50 20.90
C LEU A 39 15.22 9.04 19.77
N SER A 40 14.56 10.17 19.99
CA SER A 40 13.74 10.82 18.96
C SER A 40 14.57 11.32 17.78
N SER A 41 15.76 11.87 18.04
CA SER A 41 16.70 12.32 17.01
C SER A 41 17.26 11.17 16.18
N VAL A 42 17.59 10.03 16.79
CA VAL A 42 18.02 8.83 16.06
C VAL A 42 16.93 8.33 15.11
N LEU A 43 15.66 8.31 15.56
CA LEU A 43 14.53 7.97 14.68
C LEU A 43 14.38 8.96 13.52
N PHE A 44 14.56 10.25 13.80
CA PHE A 44 14.50 11.30 12.78
C PHE A 44 15.65 11.18 11.76
N PHE A 45 16.87 10.91 12.23
CA PHE A 45 18.04 10.66 11.40
C PHE A 45 17.84 9.46 10.47
N LEU A 46 17.34 8.33 11.00
CA LEU A 46 16.99 7.15 10.19
C LEU A 46 15.93 7.49 9.14
N GLY A 47 14.92 8.29 9.52
CA GLY A 47 13.90 8.78 8.60
C GLY A 47 14.46 9.63 7.47
N ILE A 48 15.35 10.58 7.77
CA ILE A 48 16.02 11.42 6.76
C ILE A 48 16.91 10.57 5.85
N LYS A 49 17.74 9.69 6.41
CA LYS A 49 18.63 8.83 5.62
C LYS A 49 17.85 7.94 4.65
N PHE A 50 16.71 7.40 5.08
CA PHE A 50 15.87 6.55 4.24
C PHE A 50 15.04 7.34 3.21
N SER A 51 14.54 8.52 3.59
CA SER A 51 13.54 9.25 2.79
C SER A 51 14.12 10.39 1.93
N LEU A 52 15.21 11.02 2.36
CA LEU A 52 15.86 12.17 1.70
C LEU A 52 17.35 11.91 1.44
N ALA A 53 17.66 10.89 0.64
CA ALA A 53 19.03 10.53 0.25
C ALA A 53 19.82 11.66 -0.47
N HIS A 54 19.19 12.80 -0.82
CA HIS A 54 19.76 13.87 -1.65
C HIS A 54 19.73 15.25 -0.99
N TRP A 55 19.84 15.35 0.33
CA TRP A 55 19.95 16.66 1.00
C TRP A 55 21.42 17.12 1.09
N PRO A 56 21.73 18.40 0.80
CA PRO A 56 23.11 18.88 0.69
C PRO A 56 23.82 19.08 2.05
N LEU A 57 23.06 19.17 3.16
CA LEU A 57 23.63 19.24 4.51
C LEU A 57 23.84 17.85 5.09
N ASP A 58 24.94 17.68 5.83
CA ASP A 58 25.25 16.45 6.57
C ASP A 58 24.09 16.08 7.53
N PRO A 59 23.39 14.95 7.30
CA PRO A 59 22.28 14.50 8.14
C PRO A 59 22.66 14.35 9.61
N LEU A 60 23.95 14.13 9.91
CA LEU A 60 24.46 14.04 11.27
C LEU A 60 24.31 15.37 12.02
N LEU A 61 24.68 16.49 11.39
CA LEU A 61 24.57 17.83 11.99
C LEU A 61 23.12 18.18 12.30
N ILE A 62 22.20 17.91 11.38
CA ILE A 62 20.76 18.15 11.56
C ILE A 62 20.22 17.32 12.74
N SER A 63 20.65 16.05 12.84
CA SER A 63 20.27 15.19 13.97
C SER A 63 20.80 15.73 15.31
N GLY A 64 22.01 16.30 15.34
CA GLY A 64 22.58 16.93 16.53
C GLY A 64 21.79 18.16 16.98
N PHE A 65 21.48 19.07 16.05
CA PHE A 65 20.67 20.26 16.36
C PHE A 65 19.25 19.90 16.81
N THR A 66 18.61 18.92 16.16
CA THR A 66 17.28 18.45 16.57
C THR A 66 17.32 17.79 17.95
N TRP A 67 18.37 17.06 18.29
CA TRP A 67 18.54 16.52 19.65
C TRP A 67 18.63 17.63 20.70
N ILE A 68 19.49 18.63 20.52
CA ILE A 68 19.69 19.71 21.50
C ILE A 68 18.40 20.52 21.67
N THR A 69 17.81 20.97 20.57
CA THR A 69 16.60 21.80 20.57
C THR A 69 15.41 21.07 21.18
N PHE A 70 15.20 19.80 20.82
CA PHE A 70 14.11 19.00 21.34
C PHE A 70 14.29 18.67 22.83
N SER A 71 15.53 18.39 23.27
CA SER A 71 15.83 18.16 24.69
C SER A 71 15.56 19.40 25.54
N ALA A 72 15.94 20.58 25.05
CA ALA A 72 15.62 21.84 25.70
C ALA A 72 14.09 22.07 25.77
N ALA A 73 13.37 21.85 24.67
CA ALA A 73 11.91 21.97 24.62
C ALA A 73 11.21 21.03 25.62
N LEU A 74 11.63 19.77 25.71
CA LEU A 74 11.11 18.79 26.68
C LEU A 74 11.39 19.22 28.13
N CYS A 75 12.57 19.79 28.40
CA CYS A 75 12.91 20.25 29.74
C CYS A 75 12.08 21.47 30.18
N SER A 76 11.65 22.32 29.23
CA SER A 76 10.93 23.55 29.52
C SER A 76 9.49 23.34 30.01
N SER A 77 8.77 22.34 29.47
CA SER A 77 7.33 22.20 29.74
C SER A 77 6.88 20.75 29.93
N LYS A 78 6.09 20.51 30.98
CA LYS A 78 5.36 19.25 31.19
C LYS A 78 4.40 18.95 30.03
N HIS A 79 3.78 19.97 29.45
CA HIS A 79 2.85 19.81 28.33
C HIS A 79 3.58 19.36 27.06
N LEU A 80 4.78 19.89 26.79
CA LEU A 80 5.60 19.45 25.65
C LEU A 80 6.07 18.00 25.82
N ARG A 81 6.41 17.58 27.05
CA ARG A 81 6.73 16.18 27.37
C ARG A 81 5.57 15.23 27.07
N CYS A 82 4.38 15.57 27.55
CA CYS A 82 3.16 14.79 27.29
C CYS A 82 2.82 14.76 25.79
N PHE A 83 2.84 15.92 25.14
CA PHE A 83 2.56 16.05 23.71
C PHE A 83 3.51 15.22 22.87
N SER A 84 4.81 15.24 23.18
CA SER A 84 5.84 14.52 22.43
C SER A 84 5.65 13.00 22.48
N ILE A 85 5.39 12.42 23.65
CA ILE A 85 5.11 10.98 23.75
C ILE A 85 3.81 10.64 23.01
N LEU A 86 2.77 11.45 23.17
CA LEU A 86 1.50 11.21 22.49
C LEU A 86 1.60 11.37 20.97
N PHE A 87 2.46 12.26 20.48
CA PHE A 87 2.77 12.45 19.06
C PHE A 87 3.42 11.18 18.50
N ILE A 88 4.48 10.67 19.14
CA ILE A 88 5.16 9.43 18.74
C ILE A 88 4.17 8.25 18.71
N LEU A 89 3.34 8.10 19.74
CA LEU A 89 2.30 7.06 19.77
C LEU A 89 1.22 7.27 18.70
N SER A 90 0.97 8.51 18.27
CA SER A 90 -0.01 8.82 17.21
C SER A 90 0.52 8.52 15.81
N CYS A 91 1.84 8.65 15.60
CA CYS A 91 2.50 8.17 14.39
C CYS A 91 2.28 6.66 14.19
N GLY A 92 2.27 5.86 15.26
CA GLY A 92 1.97 4.42 15.16
C GLY A 92 0.49 4.06 14.93
N LEU A 93 -0.41 5.04 14.82
CA LEU A 93 -1.85 4.83 14.70
C LEU A 93 -2.38 5.28 13.32
N ARG A 94 -3.65 5.70 13.24
CA ARG A 94 -4.36 6.00 11.98
C ARG A 94 -3.58 6.94 11.07
N GLU A 95 -2.92 7.95 11.63
CA GLU A 95 -2.26 8.97 10.85
C GLU A 95 -1.00 8.44 10.16
N GLY A 96 -0.09 7.79 10.89
CA GLY A 96 1.10 7.21 10.25
C GLY A 96 0.79 5.99 9.40
N ARG A 97 -0.30 5.24 9.67
CA ARG A 97 -0.81 4.24 8.73
C ARG A 97 -1.14 4.84 7.37
N ASN A 98 -1.88 5.95 7.34
CA ASN A 98 -2.24 6.59 6.09
C ASN A 98 -1.00 7.10 5.35
N ALA A 99 -0.01 7.62 6.07
CA ALA A 99 1.28 8.02 5.49
C ALA A 99 2.05 6.84 4.89
N LEU A 100 2.12 5.70 5.60
CA LEU A 100 2.77 4.47 5.12
C LEU A 100 2.04 3.88 3.90
N ILE A 101 0.71 3.88 3.90
CA ILE A 101 -0.09 3.45 2.74
C ILE A 101 0.16 4.37 1.54
N ALA A 102 0.21 5.69 1.74
CA ALA A 102 0.51 6.64 0.67
C ALA A 102 1.93 6.42 0.10
N ALA A 103 2.92 6.21 0.98
CA ALA A 103 4.28 5.90 0.58
C ALA A 103 4.35 4.58 -0.22
N GLY A 104 3.73 3.50 0.29
CA GLY A 104 3.69 2.21 -0.39
C GLY A 104 2.97 2.28 -1.74
N THR A 105 1.84 3.01 -1.80
CA THR A 105 1.11 3.23 -3.06
C THR A 105 1.97 4.02 -4.05
N GLY A 106 2.71 5.03 -3.60
CA GLY A 106 3.65 5.76 -4.44
C GLY A 106 4.74 4.88 -5.03
N VAL A 107 5.32 3.97 -4.23
CA VAL A 107 6.35 3.01 -4.70
C VAL A 107 5.76 2.05 -5.73
N VAL A 108 4.59 1.48 -5.47
CA VAL A 108 3.90 0.52 -6.36
C VAL A 108 3.52 1.18 -7.67
N VAL A 109 2.85 2.33 -7.62
CA VAL A 109 2.40 3.06 -8.81
C VAL A 109 3.60 3.48 -9.67
N ALA A 110 4.64 4.05 -9.06
CA ALA A 110 5.82 4.45 -9.81
C ALA A 110 6.56 3.25 -10.43
N GLY A 111 6.76 2.18 -9.65
CA GLY A 111 7.45 0.98 -10.12
C GLY A 111 6.73 0.29 -11.27
N HIS A 112 5.43 0.04 -11.13
CA HIS A 112 4.66 -0.68 -12.17
C HIS A 112 4.39 0.18 -13.40
N ILE A 113 4.12 1.48 -13.27
CA ILE A 113 3.97 2.35 -14.45
C ILE A 113 5.28 2.36 -15.26
N GLN A 114 6.43 2.41 -14.60
CA GLN A 114 7.73 2.35 -15.29
C GLN A 114 7.93 1.01 -16.00
N SER A 115 7.57 -0.11 -15.35
CA SER A 115 7.67 -1.45 -15.92
C SER A 115 6.76 -1.63 -17.14
N VAL A 116 5.46 -1.34 -16.96
CA VAL A 116 4.44 -1.42 -18.03
C VAL A 116 4.84 -0.56 -19.21
N PHE A 117 5.25 0.69 -18.96
CA PHE A 117 5.62 1.58 -20.05
C PHE A 117 6.88 1.10 -20.80
N ARG A 118 7.89 0.58 -20.09
CA ARG A 118 9.09 0.03 -20.75
C ARG A 118 8.73 -1.18 -21.61
N ASN A 119 7.90 -2.09 -21.10
CA ASN A 119 7.45 -3.27 -21.84
C ASN A 119 6.60 -2.91 -23.07
N LEU A 120 5.70 -1.93 -22.94
CA LEU A 120 4.92 -1.41 -24.08
C LEU A 120 5.81 -0.73 -25.13
N LYS A 121 6.82 0.03 -24.69
CA LYS A 121 7.77 0.68 -25.60
C LYS A 121 8.59 -0.37 -26.37
N VAL A 122 9.13 -1.37 -25.69
CA VAL A 122 9.86 -2.48 -26.33
C VAL A 122 8.98 -3.21 -27.34
N LEU A 123 7.71 -3.45 -27.02
CA LEU A 123 6.75 -4.04 -27.96
C LEU A 123 6.50 -3.13 -29.17
N ALA A 124 6.31 -1.83 -28.96
CA ALA A 124 6.08 -0.89 -30.05
C ALA A 124 7.30 -0.73 -30.97
N ASP A 125 8.51 -0.68 -30.40
CA ASP A 125 9.77 -0.62 -31.16
C ASP A 125 9.95 -1.91 -32.00
N SER A 126 9.58 -3.07 -31.46
CA SER A 126 9.58 -4.36 -32.17
C SER A 126 8.60 -4.38 -33.35
N ILE A 127 7.34 -3.96 -33.15
CA ILE A 127 6.34 -3.86 -34.22
C ILE A 127 6.79 -2.88 -35.30
N THR A 128 7.37 -1.74 -34.90
CA THR A 128 7.90 -0.73 -35.81
C THR A 128 9.04 -1.30 -36.65
N CYS A 129 10.01 -1.99 -36.03
CA CYS A 129 11.12 -2.66 -36.71
C CYS A 129 10.61 -3.70 -37.72
N HIS A 130 9.60 -4.48 -37.33
CA HIS A 130 9.01 -5.49 -38.18
C HIS A 130 8.32 -4.88 -39.42
N LEU A 131 7.52 -3.82 -39.23
CA LEU A 131 6.86 -3.11 -40.33
C LEU A 131 7.85 -2.44 -41.29
N GLU A 132 8.93 -1.84 -40.75
CA GLU A 132 10.00 -1.26 -41.58
C GLU A 132 10.67 -2.35 -42.44
N VAL A 133 11.03 -3.47 -41.83
CA VAL A 133 11.79 -4.50 -42.55
C VAL A 133 10.93 -5.24 -43.56
N GLU A 134 9.78 -5.80 -43.17
CA GLU A 134 8.99 -6.67 -44.04
C GLU A 134 8.30 -5.90 -45.18
N GLN A 135 7.66 -4.76 -44.88
CA GLN A 135 6.92 -4.04 -45.91
C GLN A 135 7.85 -3.37 -46.92
N PHE A 136 8.95 -2.74 -46.48
CA PHE A 136 9.88 -2.09 -47.43
C PHE A 136 10.66 -3.11 -48.26
N THR A 137 11.00 -4.28 -47.70
CA THR A 137 11.66 -5.33 -48.49
C THR A 137 10.71 -5.90 -49.54
N LEU A 138 9.48 -6.26 -49.20
CA LEU A 138 8.49 -6.75 -50.17
C LEU A 138 8.26 -5.75 -51.32
N ILE A 139 8.01 -4.47 -51.00
CA ILE A 139 7.78 -3.42 -52.01
C ILE A 139 8.99 -3.30 -52.96
N LYS A 140 10.22 -3.30 -52.42
CA LYS A 140 11.44 -3.21 -53.23
C LYS A 140 11.54 -4.35 -54.24
N HIS A 141 11.24 -5.59 -53.82
CA HIS A 141 11.29 -6.75 -54.71
C HIS A 141 10.21 -6.72 -55.79
N TYR A 142 8.98 -6.29 -55.47
CA TYR A 142 7.93 -6.10 -56.48
C TYR A 142 8.35 -5.09 -57.55
N ILE A 143 8.96 -3.96 -57.15
CA ILE A 143 9.47 -2.95 -58.08
C ILE A 143 10.58 -3.55 -58.96
N GLU A 144 11.49 -4.34 -58.40
CA GLU A 144 12.58 -4.98 -59.14
C GLU A 144 12.05 -6.01 -60.15
N ALA A 145 11.05 -6.81 -59.77
CA ALA A 145 10.38 -7.75 -60.66
C ALA A 145 9.66 -7.05 -61.82
N ILE A 146 8.93 -5.96 -61.56
CA ILE A 146 8.25 -5.18 -62.60
C ILE A 146 9.27 -4.53 -63.56
N LYS A 147 10.36 -3.96 -63.03
CA LYS A 147 11.45 -3.40 -63.85
C LYS A 147 12.07 -4.48 -64.74
N TRP A 148 12.27 -5.69 -64.22
CA TRP A 148 12.81 -6.80 -64.97
C TRP A 148 11.87 -7.26 -66.10
N ILE A 149 10.57 -7.45 -65.82
CA ILE A 149 9.55 -7.79 -66.84
C ILE A 149 9.57 -6.75 -67.96
N PHE A 150 9.63 -5.47 -67.62
CA PHE A 150 9.68 -4.40 -68.59
C PHE A 150 10.97 -4.41 -69.44
N GLN A 151 12.14 -4.63 -68.83
CA GLN A 151 13.40 -4.75 -69.55
C GLN A 151 13.37 -5.92 -70.55
N MET A 152 12.79 -7.06 -70.16
CA MET A 152 12.64 -8.21 -71.04
C MET A 152 11.62 -7.97 -72.15
N ALA A 153 10.51 -7.27 -71.86
CA ALA A 153 9.53 -6.87 -72.87
C ALA A 153 10.15 -5.90 -73.91
N LYS A 154 10.93 -4.91 -73.45
CA LYS A 154 11.66 -3.97 -74.31
C LYS A 154 12.73 -4.66 -75.17
N PHE A 155 13.40 -5.67 -74.62
CA PHE A 155 14.35 -6.49 -75.38
C PHE A 155 13.65 -7.28 -76.49
N SER A 156 12.43 -7.76 -76.27
CA SER A 156 11.65 -8.45 -77.30
C SER A 156 11.21 -7.54 -78.46
N THR A 157 10.93 -6.27 -78.20
CA THR A 157 10.53 -5.28 -79.22
C THR A 157 11.70 -4.68 -79.98
N GLU A 158 12.90 -4.60 -79.40
CA GLU A 158 14.14 -4.24 -80.14
C GLU A 158 14.55 -5.32 -81.15
N LEU A 159 14.23 -6.59 -80.89
CA LEU A 159 14.45 -7.69 -81.82
C LEU A 159 13.44 -7.69 -83.00
N SER A 160 12.29 -7.04 -82.84
CA SER A 160 11.20 -6.95 -83.84
C SER A 160 11.22 -5.63 -84.63
N LYS A 161 12.41 -5.16 -85.03
CA LYS A 161 12.59 -3.83 -85.65
C LYS A 161 11.86 -3.60 -86.98
N ASP A 162 11.21 -4.60 -87.58
CA ASP A 162 10.55 -4.42 -88.88
C ASP A 162 9.04 -4.15 -88.85
N ILE A 163 8.32 -4.28 -87.72
CA ILE A 163 6.86 -4.02 -87.73
C ILE A 163 6.42 -3.34 -86.42
N VAL A 164 6.33 -2.00 -86.46
CA VAL A 164 5.72 -1.06 -85.49
C VAL A 164 6.59 -0.65 -84.29
N SER A 165 7.03 0.62 -84.31
CA SER A 165 7.71 1.29 -83.19
C SER A 165 6.70 1.68 -82.09
N LEU A 166 6.66 0.91 -81.00
CA LEU A 166 5.95 1.32 -79.80
C LEU A 166 6.90 2.10 -78.86
N SER A 167 7.05 3.39 -79.10
CA SER A 167 7.75 4.31 -78.18
C SER A 167 6.80 4.79 -77.09
N HIS A 168 6.51 3.93 -76.11
CA HIS A 168 5.91 4.38 -74.86
C HIS A 168 6.97 4.43 -73.76
N GLU A 169 7.39 5.65 -73.41
CA GLU A 169 8.14 5.94 -72.21
C GLU A 169 7.18 5.80 -71.02
N PHE A 170 7.15 4.60 -70.43
CA PHE A 170 6.30 4.33 -69.28
C PHE A 170 7.00 4.89 -68.04
N THR A 171 6.52 6.00 -67.50
CA THR A 171 6.78 6.44 -66.14
C THR A 171 5.88 5.60 -65.24
N PRO A 172 6.40 4.58 -64.52
CA PRO A 172 5.55 3.79 -63.64
C PRO A 172 5.04 4.69 -62.51
N SER A 173 3.76 5.07 -62.57
CA SER A 173 3.06 5.70 -61.45
C SER A 173 2.70 4.61 -60.44
N TYR A 174 3.67 4.17 -59.64
CA TYR A 174 3.34 3.35 -58.47
C TYR A 174 2.89 4.30 -57.35
N SER A 175 1.59 4.33 -57.09
CA SER A 175 1.00 5.05 -55.96
C SER A 175 0.79 4.09 -54.78
N ILE A 176 1.82 3.35 -54.39
CA ILE A 176 1.84 2.74 -53.06
C ILE A 176 2.82 3.59 -52.28
N SER A 177 2.24 4.43 -51.45
CA SER A 177 2.93 5.56 -50.85
C SER A 177 3.82 5.09 -49.70
N ASP A 178 4.96 4.52 -50.07
CA ASP A 178 6.12 4.26 -49.23
C ASP A 178 6.45 5.49 -48.38
N ASP A 179 6.43 6.67 -48.99
CA ASP A 179 6.65 7.93 -48.31
C ASP A 179 5.56 8.26 -47.27
N THR A 180 4.27 8.00 -47.54
CA THR A 180 3.23 8.20 -46.51
C THR A 180 3.30 7.18 -45.39
N LEU A 181 3.62 5.91 -45.67
CA LEU A 181 3.79 4.89 -44.64
C LEU A 181 5.01 5.21 -43.76
N LYS A 182 6.15 5.58 -44.36
CA LYS A 182 7.35 6.06 -43.65
C LYS A 182 7.04 7.28 -42.81
N GLN A 183 6.27 8.22 -43.34
CA GLN A 183 5.86 9.41 -42.61
C GLN A 183 4.97 9.05 -41.42
N GLU A 184 3.99 8.17 -41.60
CA GLU A 184 3.07 7.76 -40.52
C GLU A 184 3.79 6.96 -39.42
N LEU A 185 4.75 6.13 -39.81
CA LEU A 185 5.60 5.39 -38.87
C LEU A 185 6.51 6.33 -38.07
N ASN A 186 7.12 7.31 -38.74
CA ASN A 186 7.93 8.34 -38.07
C ASN A 186 7.08 9.21 -37.13
N ASN A 187 5.87 9.58 -37.54
CA ASN A 187 4.90 10.29 -36.69
C ASN A 187 4.57 9.46 -35.44
N THR A 188 4.28 8.17 -35.62
CA THR A 188 3.98 7.23 -34.52
C THR A 188 5.15 7.11 -33.56
N LYS A 189 6.38 6.98 -34.07
CA LYS A 189 7.60 6.92 -33.26
C LYS A 189 7.81 8.21 -32.44
N GLN A 190 7.56 9.37 -33.05
CA GLN A 190 7.64 10.67 -32.35
C GLN A 190 6.59 10.78 -31.24
N GLU A 191 5.34 10.37 -31.49
CA GLU A 191 4.29 10.39 -30.47
C GLU A 191 4.59 9.40 -29.32
N ILE A 192 5.07 8.19 -29.61
CA ILE A 192 5.52 7.24 -28.57
C ILE A 192 6.64 7.86 -27.73
N GLN A 193 7.62 8.53 -28.35
CA GLN A 193 8.73 9.15 -27.64
C GLN A 193 8.27 10.34 -26.79
N LYS A 194 7.29 11.11 -27.26
CA LYS A 194 6.66 12.20 -26.50
C LYS A 194 5.93 11.67 -25.28
N VAL A 195 5.13 10.61 -25.43
CA VAL A 195 4.45 9.93 -24.31
C VAL A 195 5.48 9.33 -23.34
N ALA A 196 6.58 8.75 -23.84
CA ALA A 196 7.68 8.24 -23.02
C ALA A 196 8.33 9.32 -22.16
N ASN A 197 8.61 10.47 -22.77
CA ASN A 197 9.20 11.60 -22.07
C ASN A 197 8.24 12.18 -21.03
N GLN A 198 6.94 12.26 -21.35
CA GLN A 198 5.91 12.69 -20.39
C GLN A 198 5.80 11.72 -19.20
N ILE A 199 5.74 10.41 -19.44
CA ILE A 199 5.64 9.40 -18.39
C ILE A 199 6.93 9.36 -17.55
N SER A 200 8.11 9.45 -18.17
CA SER A 200 9.39 9.57 -17.48
C SER A 200 9.45 10.81 -16.58
N PHE A 201 8.98 11.95 -17.11
CA PHE A 201 8.85 13.19 -16.33
C PHE A 201 7.89 13.01 -15.15
N MET A 202 6.71 12.41 -15.35
CA MET A 202 5.77 12.14 -14.26
C MET A 202 6.35 11.19 -13.21
N LEU A 203 7.00 10.10 -13.63
CA LEU A 203 7.65 9.13 -12.73
C LEU A 203 8.83 9.70 -11.95
N THR A 204 9.48 10.73 -12.48
CA THR A 204 10.64 11.35 -11.81
C THR A 204 10.20 12.52 -10.92
N VAL A 205 9.34 13.40 -11.44
CA VAL A 205 8.96 14.66 -10.80
C VAL A 205 7.80 14.49 -9.81
N LEU A 206 6.79 13.67 -10.13
CA LEU A 206 5.63 13.49 -9.26
C LEU A 206 6.00 12.83 -7.91
N PRO A 207 6.87 11.81 -7.86
CA PRO A 207 7.40 11.32 -6.59
C PRO A 207 8.31 12.33 -5.88
N CYS A 208 9.03 13.20 -6.59
CA CYS A 208 9.81 14.27 -5.96
C CYS A 208 8.90 15.26 -5.20
N ILE A 209 7.76 15.60 -5.77
CA ILE A 209 6.75 16.46 -5.12
C ILE A 209 6.05 15.69 -4.00
N GLY A 210 5.57 14.46 -4.27
CA GLY A 210 4.91 13.62 -3.28
C GLY A 210 5.78 13.30 -2.05
N LYS A 211 7.06 12.96 -2.25
CA LYS A 211 8.02 12.71 -1.17
C LYS A 211 8.30 13.93 -0.30
N ARG A 212 8.10 15.15 -0.82
CA ARG A 212 8.28 16.39 -0.06
C ARG A 212 6.99 16.85 0.60
N VAL A 213 5.88 16.82 -0.13
CA VAL A 213 4.59 17.38 0.32
C VAL A 213 3.86 16.45 1.29
N LEU A 214 3.88 15.12 1.08
CA LEU A 214 3.18 14.18 1.96
C LEU A 214 3.72 14.18 3.40
N PRO A 215 5.04 14.21 3.65
CA PRO A 215 5.57 14.35 5.01
C PRO A 215 5.19 15.68 5.64
N ILE A 216 5.18 16.78 4.88
CA ILE A 216 4.78 18.11 5.36
C ILE A 216 3.33 18.09 5.83
N ILE A 217 2.42 17.53 5.03
CA ILE A 217 1.01 17.35 5.43
C ILE A 217 0.91 16.49 6.70
N GLY A 218 1.67 15.40 6.79
CA GLY A 218 1.75 14.56 7.98
C GLY A 218 2.25 15.31 9.23
N ILE A 219 3.26 16.17 9.06
CA ILE A 219 3.81 17.05 10.11
C ILE A 219 2.75 18.04 10.61
N PHE A 220 1.75 18.43 9.82
CA PHE A 220 0.66 19.28 10.31
C PHE A 220 -0.51 18.48 10.91
N LEU A 221 -0.92 17.38 10.27
CA LEU A 221 -2.09 16.60 10.69
C LEU A 221 -1.87 15.83 11.99
N VAL A 222 -0.69 15.24 12.20
CA VAL A 222 -0.42 14.43 13.40
C VAL A 222 -0.36 15.30 14.67
N PRO A 223 0.32 16.46 14.70
CA PRO A 223 0.27 17.38 15.82
C PRO A 223 -1.14 17.90 16.12
N LEU A 224 -1.90 18.26 15.07
CA LEU A 224 -3.27 18.72 15.22
C LEU A 224 -4.14 17.63 15.89
N GLY A 225 -4.08 16.40 15.39
CA GLY A 225 -4.80 15.26 15.97
C GLY A 225 -4.38 14.96 17.42
N THR A 226 -3.10 15.12 17.73
CA THR A 226 -2.55 14.94 19.09
C THR A 226 -3.04 16.04 20.03
N GLY A 227 -3.02 17.30 19.59
CA GLY A 227 -3.54 18.45 20.34
C GLY A 227 -5.03 18.35 20.61
N LEU A 228 -5.83 17.97 19.61
CA LEU A 228 -7.27 17.71 19.77
C LEU A 228 -7.55 16.56 20.75
N PHE A 229 -6.73 15.51 20.74
CA PHE A 229 -6.84 14.42 21.70
C PHE A 229 -6.60 14.90 23.13
N ILE A 230 -5.54 15.67 23.38
CA ILE A 230 -5.24 16.23 24.71
C ILE A 230 -6.34 17.18 25.15
N LYS A 231 -6.77 18.11 24.28
CA LYS A 231 -7.87 19.04 24.55
C LYS A 231 -9.14 18.30 24.97
N LYS A 232 -9.48 17.21 24.28
CA LYS A 232 -10.65 16.39 24.61
C LYS A 232 -10.46 15.54 25.87
N PHE A 233 -9.23 15.10 26.15
CA PHE A 233 -8.90 14.32 27.34
C PHE A 233 -8.95 15.16 28.62
N VAL A 234 -8.47 16.40 28.59
CA VAL A 234 -8.42 17.31 29.74
C VAL A 234 -9.68 18.19 29.85
N GLY A 235 -10.42 18.40 28.76
CA GLY A 235 -11.59 19.29 28.72
C GLY A 235 -12.86 18.76 29.39
N SER A 236 -13.98 19.46 29.16
CA SER A 236 -15.26 19.30 29.89
C SER A 236 -15.89 17.90 29.82
N HIS A 237 -15.57 17.09 28.81
CA HIS A 237 -16.12 15.74 28.63
C HIS A 237 -15.17 14.60 29.04
N THR A 238 -14.13 14.92 29.82
CA THR A 238 -13.09 13.95 30.23
C THR A 238 -13.63 12.65 30.82
N ALA A 239 -14.62 12.74 31.73
CA ALA A 239 -15.15 11.59 32.46
C ALA A 239 -15.77 10.51 31.55
N LYS A 240 -16.35 10.90 30.40
CA LYS A 240 -16.95 9.98 29.42
C LYS A 240 -15.97 9.57 28.33
N PHE A 241 -14.95 10.36 28.06
CA PHE A 241 -14.06 10.17 26.92
C PHE A 241 -13.12 8.97 27.09
N LYS A 242 -13.31 7.92 26.26
CA LYS A 242 -12.49 6.70 26.25
C LYS A 242 -12.25 6.10 27.65
N ASN A 243 -13.25 6.20 28.52
CA ASN A 243 -13.20 5.70 29.89
C ASN A 243 -13.72 4.25 29.96
N THR A 244 -12.92 3.34 29.41
CA THR A 244 -13.20 1.89 29.32
C THR A 244 -12.09 1.03 29.94
N TYR A 245 -11.02 1.65 30.42
CA TYR A 245 -9.85 0.95 30.95
C TYR A 245 -9.82 1.09 32.46
N ILE A 246 -9.47 0.00 33.15
CA ILE A 246 -9.25 -0.02 34.59
C ILE A 246 -7.77 0.20 34.84
N THR A 247 -7.43 1.34 35.43
CA THR A 247 -6.06 1.74 35.77
C THR A 247 -5.67 1.26 37.17
N LYS A 248 -4.38 1.31 37.50
CA LYS A 248 -3.91 1.02 38.87
C LYS A 248 -4.54 1.97 39.90
N GLN A 249 -4.79 3.22 39.53
CA GLN A 249 -5.48 4.20 40.38
C GLN A 249 -6.94 3.80 40.64
N PHE A 250 -7.64 3.24 39.65
CA PHE A 250 -8.98 2.69 39.85
C PHE A 250 -8.98 1.55 40.86
N VAL A 251 -8.02 0.62 40.76
CA VAL A 251 -7.91 -0.51 41.69
C VAL A 251 -7.66 -0.03 43.12
N ALA A 252 -6.72 0.89 43.31
CA ALA A 252 -6.45 1.49 44.62
C ALA A 252 -7.66 2.24 45.19
N PHE A 253 -8.40 2.97 44.34
CA PHE A 253 -9.61 3.66 44.75
C PHE A 253 -10.71 2.67 45.20
N ASP A 254 -10.96 1.60 44.44
CA ASP A 254 -11.97 0.59 44.80
C ASP A 254 -11.60 -0.15 46.09
N GLU A 255 -10.30 -0.42 46.30
CA GLU A 255 -9.80 -1.01 47.54
C GLU A 255 -9.99 -0.09 48.75
N HIS A 256 -9.75 1.21 48.59
CA HIS A 256 -10.04 2.18 49.63
C HIS A 256 -11.54 2.26 49.96
N GLN A 257 -12.42 2.20 48.95
CA GLN A 257 -13.87 2.10 49.20
C GLN A 257 -14.24 0.82 49.96
N ARG A 258 -13.58 -0.31 49.64
CA ARG A 258 -13.74 -1.59 50.33
C ARG A 258 -13.39 -1.50 51.81
N GLN A 259 -12.27 -0.85 52.13
CA GLN A 259 -11.84 -0.63 53.52
C GLN A 259 -12.86 0.24 54.29
N GLN A 260 -13.50 1.18 53.61
CA GLN A 260 -14.57 2.02 54.18
C GLN A 260 -15.95 1.35 54.19
N GLN A 261 -16.05 0.04 53.94
CA GLN A 261 -17.31 -0.71 53.87
C GLN A 261 -18.33 -0.15 52.86
N LYS A 262 -17.85 0.57 51.83
CA LYS A 262 -18.67 1.08 50.73
C LYS A 262 -18.78 0.07 49.59
N PRO A 263 -19.80 0.17 48.72
CA PRO A 263 -19.99 -0.78 47.62
C PRO A 263 -18.79 -0.84 46.66
N CYS A 264 -18.25 -2.04 46.44
CA CYS A 264 -17.11 -2.28 45.57
C CYS A 264 -17.54 -2.70 44.15
N VAL A 265 -16.65 -2.43 43.19
CA VAL A 265 -16.84 -2.81 41.79
C VAL A 265 -16.03 -4.06 41.43
N LEU A 266 -14.84 -4.27 41.98
CA LEU A 266 -14.02 -5.43 41.66
C LEU A 266 -14.41 -6.66 42.52
N PRO A 267 -14.35 -7.90 42.00
CA PRO A 267 -13.93 -8.30 40.65
C PRO A 267 -15.00 -8.03 39.57
N LEU A 268 -14.55 -7.91 38.32
CA LEU A 268 -15.44 -7.75 37.15
C LEU A 268 -16.13 -9.07 36.78
N ASN A 269 -17.41 -8.98 36.42
CA ASN A 269 -18.18 -10.10 35.88
C ASN A 269 -17.71 -10.48 34.46
N ARG A 270 -18.01 -11.72 34.01
CA ARG A 270 -17.64 -12.20 32.66
C ARG A 270 -18.15 -11.30 31.53
N SER A 271 -19.36 -10.73 31.68
CA SER A 271 -19.94 -9.79 30.72
C SER A 271 -19.22 -8.44 30.73
N GLU A 272 -18.83 -7.94 31.90
CA GLU A 272 -18.11 -6.67 32.07
C GLU A 272 -16.67 -6.75 31.55
N ARG A 273 -16.01 -7.90 31.70
CA ARG A 273 -14.65 -8.14 31.20
C ARG A 273 -14.52 -8.03 29.67
N LYS A 274 -15.63 -8.10 28.94
CA LYS A 274 -15.66 -7.84 27.48
C LYS A 274 -15.58 -6.35 27.14
N ASP A 275 -16.12 -5.50 28.02
CA ASP A 275 -16.24 -4.05 27.84
C ASP A 275 -15.11 -3.27 28.56
N TYR A 276 -14.60 -3.82 29.66
CA TYR A 276 -13.62 -3.21 30.56
C TYR A 276 -12.42 -4.13 30.77
N VAL A 277 -11.21 -3.60 30.62
CA VAL A 277 -9.97 -4.35 30.83
C VAL A 277 -9.01 -3.59 31.72
N THR A 278 -8.28 -4.31 32.56
CA THR A 278 -7.20 -3.77 33.37
C THR A 278 -5.97 -3.53 32.50
N ILE A 279 -5.38 -2.34 32.59
CA ILE A 279 -4.19 -1.95 31.80
C ILE A 279 -2.93 -1.85 32.69
N PRO A 280 -1.74 -2.19 32.16
CA PRO A 280 -1.46 -2.69 30.80
C PRO A 280 -1.85 -4.16 30.62
N SER A 281 -2.41 -4.52 29.47
CA SER A 281 -2.63 -5.93 29.13
C SER A 281 -2.63 -6.17 27.61
N PHE A 282 -2.11 -7.33 27.19
CA PHE A 282 -2.21 -7.79 25.80
C PHE A 282 -3.63 -8.25 25.44
N SER A 283 -4.51 -8.41 26.43
CA SER A 283 -5.90 -8.74 26.24
C SER A 283 -6.66 -7.54 25.67
N LEU A 284 -7.07 -7.65 24.40
CA LEU A 284 -7.79 -6.59 23.71
C LEU A 284 -9.30 -6.63 24.01
N THR A 285 -9.88 -5.47 24.35
CA THR A 285 -11.33 -5.33 24.49
C THR A 285 -12.03 -5.50 23.14
N TRP A 286 -13.35 -5.75 23.15
CA TRP A 286 -14.14 -5.79 21.92
C TRP A 286 -14.03 -4.48 21.11
N LYS A 287 -13.89 -3.34 21.81
CA LYS A 287 -13.71 -2.03 21.21
C LYS A 287 -12.33 -1.88 20.56
N ASP A 288 -11.28 -2.41 21.20
CA ASP A 288 -9.93 -2.41 20.66
C ASP A 288 -9.81 -3.31 19.44
N ARG A 289 -10.43 -4.50 19.48
CA ARG A 289 -10.53 -5.38 18.30
C ARG A 289 -11.24 -4.71 17.13
N LYS A 290 -12.32 -3.96 17.39
CA LYS A 290 -13.01 -3.18 16.36
C LYS A 290 -12.12 -2.06 15.79
N ASN A 291 -11.31 -1.41 16.63
CA ASN A 291 -10.36 -0.39 16.19
C ASN A 291 -9.20 -1.02 15.40
N MET A 292 -8.67 -2.15 15.83
CA MET A 292 -7.66 -2.94 15.12
C MET A 292 -8.18 -3.34 13.73
N ARG A 293 -9.42 -3.83 13.64
CA ARG A 293 -10.06 -4.13 12.35
C ARG A 293 -10.18 -2.88 11.46
N ARG A 294 -10.54 -1.72 12.02
CA ARG A 294 -10.57 -0.44 11.27
C ARG A 294 -9.17 0.03 10.86
N PHE A 295 -8.14 -0.38 11.59
CA PHE A 295 -6.76 -0.11 11.24
C PHE A 295 -6.34 -0.98 10.05
N LEU A 296 -6.56 -2.30 10.15
CA LEU A 296 -6.12 -3.31 9.18
C LEU A 296 -6.95 -3.36 7.90
N LEU A 297 -8.25 -3.05 7.94
CA LEU A 297 -9.12 -3.14 6.76
C LEU A 297 -8.60 -2.29 5.58
N PRO A 298 -8.24 -1.00 5.76
CA PRO A 298 -7.61 -0.23 4.69
C PRO A 298 -6.28 -0.82 4.23
N VAL A 299 -5.46 -1.36 5.14
CA VAL A 299 -4.18 -2.00 4.78
C VAL A 299 -4.43 -3.17 3.84
N ILE A 300 -5.38 -4.06 4.17
CA ILE A 300 -5.73 -5.20 3.33
C ILE A 300 -6.26 -4.75 1.97
N ILE A 301 -7.14 -3.74 1.93
CA ILE A 301 -7.66 -3.20 0.66
C ILE A 301 -6.53 -2.69 -0.23
N HIS A 302 -5.60 -1.90 0.33
CA HIS A 302 -4.45 -1.39 -0.43
C HIS A 302 -3.48 -2.51 -0.85
N LEU A 303 -3.27 -3.53 -0.01
CA LEU A 303 -2.50 -4.71 -0.40
C LEU A 303 -3.13 -5.44 -1.60
N CYS A 304 -4.45 -5.60 -1.62
CA CYS A 304 -5.15 -6.18 -2.76
C CYS A 304 -5.00 -5.32 -4.02
N ILE A 305 -5.09 -3.99 -3.89
CA ILE A 305 -4.85 -3.07 -5.01
C ILE A 305 -3.42 -3.21 -5.53
N TRP A 306 -2.42 -3.22 -4.65
CA TRP A 306 -1.02 -3.37 -5.03
C TRP A 306 -0.75 -4.72 -5.70
N PHE A 307 -1.38 -5.79 -5.21
CA PHE A 307 -1.35 -7.10 -5.83
C PHE A 307 -1.97 -7.08 -7.24
N LEU A 308 -3.09 -6.38 -7.43
CA LEU A 308 -3.71 -6.22 -8.75
C LEU A 308 -2.78 -5.51 -9.74
N PHE A 309 -2.12 -4.42 -9.33
CA PHE A 309 -1.12 -3.74 -10.16
C PHE A 309 0.03 -4.68 -10.56
N ALA A 310 0.54 -5.47 -9.61
CA ALA A 310 1.58 -6.45 -9.89
C ALA A 310 1.11 -7.57 -10.83
N ALA A 311 -0.13 -8.03 -10.68
CA ALA A 311 -0.71 -9.04 -11.56
C ALA A 311 -0.85 -8.52 -13.00
N ILE A 312 -1.28 -7.27 -13.20
CA ILE A 312 -1.40 -6.68 -14.55
C ILE A 312 -0.02 -6.59 -15.23
N ASP A 313 1.00 -6.12 -14.51
CA ASP A 313 2.36 -6.01 -15.02
C ASP A 313 2.96 -7.38 -15.38
N TYR A 314 2.73 -8.39 -14.54
CA TYR A 314 3.11 -9.77 -14.81
C TYR A 314 2.39 -10.36 -16.03
N LEU A 315 1.08 -10.11 -16.16
CA LEU A 315 0.30 -10.57 -17.31
C LEU A 315 0.79 -9.94 -18.61
N LEU A 316 1.14 -8.66 -18.61
CA LEU A 316 1.74 -7.99 -19.78
C LEU A 316 3.10 -8.60 -20.15
N TYR A 317 3.97 -8.80 -19.16
CA TYR A 317 5.25 -9.47 -19.35
C TYR A 317 5.06 -10.88 -19.95
N TRP A 318 4.12 -11.65 -19.40
CA TRP A 318 3.83 -13.00 -19.87
C TRP A 318 3.25 -13.01 -21.29
N LEU A 319 2.37 -12.05 -21.61
CA LEU A 319 1.82 -11.89 -22.96
C LEU A 319 2.92 -11.63 -23.99
N ILE A 320 3.88 -10.73 -23.70
CA ILE A 320 5.00 -10.45 -24.61
C ILE A 320 5.85 -11.69 -24.84
N ILE A 321 6.12 -12.48 -23.80
CA ILE A 321 6.87 -13.74 -23.93
C ILE A 321 6.09 -14.77 -24.73
N SER A 322 4.80 -14.95 -24.44
CA SER A 322 3.96 -15.92 -25.14
C SER A 322 3.87 -15.60 -26.64
N VAL A 323 3.68 -14.33 -26.98
CA VAL A 323 3.69 -13.89 -28.39
C VAL A 323 5.05 -14.14 -29.01
N ASN A 324 6.14 -13.77 -28.34
CA ASN A 324 7.50 -13.98 -28.86
C ASN A 324 7.79 -15.47 -29.14
N ASN A 325 7.40 -16.37 -28.24
CA ASN A 325 7.59 -17.80 -28.44
C ASN A 325 6.80 -18.31 -29.67
N HIS A 326 5.54 -17.90 -29.81
CA HIS A 326 4.74 -18.27 -31.00
C HIS A 326 5.27 -17.66 -32.30
N LEU A 327 5.84 -16.46 -32.24
CA LEU A 327 6.45 -15.82 -33.42
C LEU A 327 7.75 -16.52 -33.84
N GLN A 328 8.51 -17.08 -32.90
CA GLN A 328 9.72 -17.87 -33.20
C GLN A 328 9.41 -19.26 -33.76
N GLU A 329 8.22 -19.80 -33.50
CA GLU A 329 7.78 -21.11 -33.99
C GLU A 329 7.15 -21.07 -35.40
N LEU A 330 6.93 -19.87 -35.98
CA LEU A 330 6.39 -19.74 -37.33
C LEU A 330 7.45 -20.16 -38.38
N PRO A 331 7.15 -21.12 -39.27
CA PRO A 331 8.07 -21.51 -40.33
C PRO A 331 8.27 -20.37 -41.34
N ASP A 332 9.49 -20.23 -41.85
CA ASP A 332 9.81 -19.30 -42.93
C ASP A 332 8.91 -19.61 -44.15
N GLN A 333 8.07 -18.65 -44.56
CA GLN A 333 7.19 -18.85 -45.69
C GLN A 333 7.93 -18.53 -47.00
N GLU A 334 8.27 -19.57 -47.75
CA GLU A 334 8.89 -19.44 -49.06
C GLU A 334 7.82 -19.04 -50.09
N ILE A 335 7.82 -17.78 -50.53
CA ILE A 335 6.99 -17.34 -51.66
C ILE A 335 7.86 -17.47 -52.92
N GLY A 336 7.71 -18.60 -53.63
CA GLY A 336 8.30 -18.78 -54.95
C GLY A 336 7.56 -17.93 -55.99
N LEU A 337 8.23 -16.89 -56.51
CA LEU A 337 7.73 -16.16 -57.67
C LEU A 337 8.18 -16.88 -58.94
N ILE A 338 7.25 -17.58 -59.57
CA ILE A 338 7.50 -18.25 -60.85
C ILE A 338 6.94 -17.36 -61.96
N LEU A 339 7.81 -16.66 -62.68
CA LEU A 339 7.45 -15.83 -63.82
C LEU A 339 7.66 -16.62 -65.11
N PHE A 340 6.56 -16.93 -65.80
CA PHE A 340 6.56 -17.61 -67.09
C PHE A 340 6.35 -16.61 -68.23
N GLN A 341 7.30 -16.54 -69.16
CA GLN A 341 7.13 -15.83 -70.43
C GLN A 341 7.16 -16.85 -71.57
N GLN A 342 6.07 -16.95 -72.31
CA GLN A 342 5.97 -17.80 -73.50
C GLN A 342 6.02 -16.93 -74.76
N ASN A 343 7.19 -16.88 -75.40
CA ASN A 343 7.33 -16.25 -76.71
C ASN A 343 6.76 -17.19 -77.79
N ASN A 344 5.61 -16.86 -78.36
CA ASN A 344 5.10 -17.50 -79.57
C ASN A 344 5.73 -16.84 -80.80
N PHE A 345 7.00 -17.18 -81.10
CA PHE A 345 7.59 -16.84 -82.38
C PHE A 345 7.33 -17.99 -83.36
N ILE A 346 6.62 -17.69 -84.45
CA ILE A 346 6.35 -18.63 -85.55
C ILE A 346 7.64 -18.65 -86.38
N ILE A 347 8.31 -19.81 -86.43
CA ILE A 347 9.61 -20.09 -87.09
C ILE A 347 10.83 -19.93 -86.16
N GLY A 348 11.29 -21.07 -85.60
CA GLY A 348 12.62 -21.24 -84.99
C GLY A 348 12.67 -21.18 -83.46
N ASP A 349 12.84 -22.36 -82.83
CA ASP A 349 13.12 -22.64 -81.41
C ASP A 349 12.36 -21.86 -80.32
N ARG A 350 11.41 -22.55 -79.65
CA ARG A 350 10.81 -22.12 -78.38
C ARG A 350 11.87 -22.10 -77.28
N LYS A 351 12.52 -20.95 -77.06
CA LYS A 351 13.32 -20.72 -75.86
C LYS A 351 12.40 -20.28 -74.72
N LEU A 352 12.01 -21.23 -73.86
CA LEU A 352 11.31 -20.96 -72.60
C LEU A 352 12.35 -20.46 -71.59
N ILE A 353 12.35 -19.15 -71.30
CA ILE A 353 13.17 -18.58 -70.24
C ILE A 353 12.35 -18.64 -68.95
N VAL A 354 12.61 -19.65 -68.12
CA VAL A 354 12.03 -19.78 -66.79
C VAL A 354 13.01 -19.18 -65.79
N LYS A 355 12.63 -18.08 -65.14
CA LYS A 355 13.34 -17.58 -63.98
C LYS A 355 12.60 -18.02 -62.72
N ASN A 356 13.10 -19.08 -62.08
CA ASN A 356 12.64 -19.53 -60.78
C ASN A 356 13.45 -18.84 -59.69
N ASP A 357 13.04 -17.62 -59.32
CA ASP A 357 13.60 -17.01 -58.12
C ASP A 357 12.73 -17.48 -56.92
N THR A 358 13.21 -18.50 -56.21
CA THR A 358 12.61 -18.95 -54.96
C THR A 358 13.02 -18.00 -53.83
N PHE A 359 12.08 -17.23 -53.31
CA PHE A 359 12.34 -16.30 -52.21
C PHE A 359 11.90 -16.91 -50.88
N LYS A 360 12.85 -17.02 -49.95
CA LYS A 360 12.55 -17.28 -48.55
C LYS A 360 12.30 -15.94 -47.87
N ILE A 361 11.04 -15.60 -47.65
CA ILE A 361 10.68 -14.43 -46.86
C ILE A 361 10.32 -14.98 -45.48
N SER A 362 11.26 -14.86 -44.54
CA SER A 362 10.96 -15.14 -43.15
C SER A 362 9.87 -14.16 -42.70
N LEU A 363 8.69 -14.65 -42.34
CA LEU A 363 7.58 -13.79 -41.89
C LEU A 363 7.95 -12.96 -40.66
N PHE A 364 9.03 -13.27 -39.93
CA PHE A 364 9.57 -12.45 -38.85
C PHE A 364 11.11 -12.52 -38.80
N LYS A 365 11.77 -11.37 -38.99
CA LYS A 365 13.23 -11.27 -38.81
C LYS A 365 13.63 -11.33 -37.32
N HIS A 366 14.58 -12.21 -36.99
CA HIS A 366 15.04 -12.45 -35.61
C HIS A 366 15.59 -11.20 -34.88
N ASP A 367 16.05 -10.18 -35.63
CA ASP A 367 16.62 -8.95 -35.06
C ASP A 367 15.58 -8.03 -34.40
N CYS A 368 14.29 -8.18 -34.74
CA CYS A 368 13.21 -7.32 -34.27
C CYS A 368 12.43 -7.87 -33.06
N ILE A 369 12.94 -8.90 -32.38
CA ILE A 369 12.23 -9.59 -31.28
C ILE A 369 12.22 -8.76 -29.98
N PRO A 370 11.05 -8.56 -29.33
CA PRO A 370 10.98 -7.80 -28.10
C PRO A 370 11.59 -8.59 -26.93
N LYS A 371 12.47 -7.95 -26.15
CA LYS A 371 13.03 -8.52 -24.91
C LYS A 371 12.42 -7.81 -23.70
N PRO A 372 11.38 -8.38 -23.07
CA PRO A 372 10.74 -7.74 -21.93
C PRO A 372 11.62 -7.85 -20.69
N GLU A 373 11.55 -6.85 -19.80
CA GLU A 373 12.36 -6.80 -18.59
C GLU A 373 11.50 -6.58 -17.35
N LEU A 374 11.71 -7.42 -16.33
CA LEU A 374 10.91 -7.41 -15.11
C LEU A 374 11.68 -6.74 -13.96
N TYR A 375 11.23 -5.56 -13.52
CA TYR A 375 11.92 -4.76 -12.49
C TYR A 375 11.47 -5.14 -11.07
N LEU A 376 11.85 -6.36 -10.63
CA LEU A 376 11.22 -7.02 -9.47
C LEU A 376 12.02 -6.94 -8.15
N SER A 377 13.29 -6.54 -8.12
CA SER A 377 14.10 -6.69 -6.89
C SER A 377 14.01 -5.50 -5.92
N ALA A 378 14.28 -4.27 -6.38
CA ALA A 378 14.43 -3.12 -5.48
C ALA A 378 13.09 -2.58 -4.92
N THR A 379 12.05 -2.54 -5.76
CA THR A 379 10.71 -2.06 -5.40
C THR A 379 10.02 -2.96 -4.38
N TRP A 380 10.18 -4.28 -4.52
CA TRP A 380 9.58 -5.27 -3.63
C TRP A 380 10.24 -5.34 -2.25
N ILE A 381 11.55 -5.06 -2.16
CA ILE A 381 12.23 -4.93 -0.86
C ILE A 381 11.67 -3.74 -0.08
N GLN A 382 11.58 -2.56 -0.73
CA GLN A 382 11.01 -1.36 -0.11
C GLN A 382 9.55 -1.57 0.29
N LEU A 383 8.76 -2.18 -0.59
CA LEU A 383 7.36 -2.51 -0.32
C LEU A 383 7.22 -3.49 0.85
N GLY A 384 8.04 -4.55 0.88
CA GLY A 384 8.05 -5.54 1.95
C GLY A 384 8.30 -4.93 3.33
N ILE A 385 9.24 -3.98 3.42
CA ILE A 385 9.51 -3.22 4.65
C ILE A 385 8.26 -2.42 5.08
N ILE A 386 7.62 -1.69 4.15
CA ILE A 386 6.42 -0.91 4.45
C ILE A 386 5.27 -1.80 4.93
N VAL A 387 5.06 -2.93 4.25
CA VAL A 387 4.01 -3.91 4.60
C VAL A 387 4.27 -4.51 5.98
N PHE A 388 5.51 -4.90 6.27
CA PHE A 388 5.91 -5.42 7.58
C PHE A 388 5.57 -4.44 8.71
N PHE A 389 5.94 -3.17 8.57
CA PHE A 389 5.59 -2.14 9.56
C PHE A 389 4.08 -1.90 9.67
N LEU A 390 3.34 -1.89 8.55
CA LEU A 390 1.88 -1.76 8.58
C LEU A 390 1.21 -2.91 9.34
N ILE A 391 1.67 -4.14 9.17
CA ILE A 391 1.16 -5.32 9.89
C ILE A 391 1.47 -5.20 11.38
N ILE A 392 2.73 -4.92 11.73
CA ILE A 392 3.14 -4.75 13.14
C ILE A 392 2.33 -3.64 13.82
N LEU A 393 2.26 -2.45 13.23
CA LEU A 393 1.48 -1.34 13.78
C LEU A 393 -0.01 -1.69 13.91
N GLY A 394 -0.54 -2.48 12.98
CA GLY A 394 -1.90 -2.99 13.05
C GLY A 394 -2.13 -3.91 14.24
N LEU A 395 -1.28 -4.93 14.42
CA LEU A 395 -1.35 -5.87 15.53
C LEU A 395 -1.20 -5.17 16.89
N PHE A 396 -0.28 -4.22 17.00
CA PHE A 396 -0.03 -3.47 18.23
C PHE A 396 -0.92 -2.23 18.41
N SER A 397 -1.83 -1.92 17.49
CA SER A 397 -2.66 -0.70 17.53
C SER A 397 -3.50 -0.57 18.82
N GLY A 398 -3.99 -1.69 19.35
CA GLY A 398 -4.69 -1.75 20.63
C GLY A 398 -3.78 -1.42 21.81
N VAL A 399 -2.58 -1.98 21.82
CA VAL A 399 -1.55 -1.72 22.84
C VAL A 399 -1.09 -0.26 22.80
N LEU A 400 -0.85 0.30 21.61
CA LEU A 400 -0.53 1.73 21.44
C LEU A 400 -1.65 2.65 21.96
N THR A 401 -2.92 2.24 21.77
CA THR A 401 -4.06 2.98 22.33
C THR A 401 -4.07 2.93 23.86
N GLN A 402 -3.77 1.78 24.46
CA GLN A 402 -3.63 1.66 25.92
C GLN A 402 -2.49 2.54 26.44
N PHE A 403 -1.33 2.52 25.76
CA PHE A 403 -0.21 3.39 26.12
C PHE A 403 -0.59 4.88 26.05
N LYS A 404 -1.34 5.32 25.03
CA LYS A 404 -1.83 6.72 24.98
C LYS A 404 -2.66 7.08 26.21
N ILE A 405 -3.53 6.18 26.66
CA ILE A 405 -4.31 6.39 27.88
C ILE A 405 -3.41 6.40 29.11
N LEU A 406 -2.51 5.42 29.26
CA LEU A 406 -1.60 5.33 30.41
C LEU A 406 -0.73 6.58 30.56
N VAL A 407 -0.15 7.05 29.46
CA VAL A 407 0.63 8.30 29.40
C VAL A 407 -0.25 9.47 29.84
N SER A 408 -1.43 9.62 29.23
CA SER A 408 -2.34 10.74 29.56
C SER A 408 -2.77 10.75 31.02
N THR A 409 -3.09 9.58 31.59
CA THR A 409 -3.47 9.44 33.00
C THR A 409 -2.31 9.73 33.96
N SER A 410 -1.08 9.43 33.54
CA SER A 410 0.11 9.71 34.34
C SER A 410 0.40 11.22 34.38
N PHE A 411 0.27 11.93 33.25
CA PHE A 411 0.50 13.37 33.17
C PHE A 411 -0.60 14.22 33.83
N TYR A 412 -1.83 13.72 33.88
CA TYR A 412 -3.00 14.43 34.40
C TYR A 412 -3.72 13.62 35.49
N PRO A 413 -3.13 13.46 36.69
CA PRO A 413 -3.67 12.62 37.76
C PRO A 413 -5.02 13.12 38.28
N ASP A 414 -5.24 14.44 38.38
CA ASP A 414 -6.53 15.00 38.83
C ASP A 414 -7.67 14.68 37.85
N THR A 415 -7.34 14.67 36.56
CA THR A 415 -8.27 14.30 35.49
C THR A 415 -8.59 12.81 35.57
N GLU A 416 -7.59 11.97 35.86
CA GLU A 416 -7.79 10.54 36.05
C GLU A 416 -8.65 10.24 37.27
N MET A 417 -8.45 10.92 38.41
CA MET A 417 -9.30 10.72 39.59
C MET A 417 -10.78 11.01 39.29
N LYS A 418 -11.09 12.08 38.56
CA LYS A 418 -12.46 12.39 38.10
C LYS A 418 -13.03 11.27 37.21
N ARG A 419 -12.20 10.70 36.33
CA ARG A 419 -12.58 9.59 35.44
C ARG A 419 -12.83 8.31 36.23
N VAL A 420 -12.01 8.01 37.24
CA VAL A 420 -12.14 6.86 38.14
C VAL A 420 -13.45 6.94 38.92
N CYS A 421 -13.72 8.06 39.60
CA CYS A 421 -14.96 8.27 40.35
C CYS A 421 -16.21 8.12 39.46
N TYR A 422 -16.18 8.73 38.27
CA TYR A 422 -17.28 8.59 37.31
C TYR A 422 -17.48 7.14 36.84
N LEU A 423 -16.39 6.44 36.52
CA LEU A 423 -16.46 5.05 36.05
C LEU A 423 -16.98 4.12 37.15
N HIS A 424 -16.51 4.29 38.37
CA HIS A 424 -16.94 3.52 39.54
C HIS A 424 -18.44 3.68 39.78
N ALA A 425 -18.92 4.92 39.89
CA ALA A 425 -20.34 5.24 40.03
C ALA A 425 -21.18 4.70 38.86
N LYS A 426 -20.66 4.79 37.63
CA LYS A 426 -21.33 4.26 36.42
C LYS A 426 -21.48 2.74 36.47
N LEU A 427 -20.46 2.02 36.94
CA LEU A 427 -20.48 0.56 37.05
C LEU A 427 -21.45 0.11 38.14
N LEU A 428 -21.42 0.75 39.32
CA LEU A 428 -22.39 0.49 40.39
C LEU A 428 -23.83 0.72 39.92
N LYS A 429 -24.10 1.86 39.26
CA LYS A 429 -25.43 2.16 38.71
C LYS A 429 -25.87 1.15 37.65
N LYS A 430 -24.95 0.65 36.82
CA LYS A 430 -25.24 -0.39 35.82
C LYS A 430 -25.61 -1.71 36.50
N ARG A 431 -24.89 -2.11 37.55
CA ARG A 431 -25.17 -3.34 38.33
C ARG A 431 -26.52 -3.25 39.06
N ALA A 432 -26.80 -2.15 39.74
CA ALA A 432 -28.09 -1.94 40.43
C ALA A 432 -29.28 -2.03 39.46
N LYS A 433 -29.17 -1.41 38.28
CA LYS A 433 -30.22 -1.51 37.23
C LYS A 433 -30.40 -2.94 36.71
N LEU A 434 -29.32 -3.71 36.57
CA LEU A 434 -29.40 -5.11 36.13
C LEU A 434 -30.04 -5.99 37.20
N GLN A 435 -29.71 -5.77 38.47
CA GLN A 435 -30.33 -6.46 39.60
C GLN A 435 -31.83 -6.16 39.66
N GLN A 436 -32.23 -4.88 39.57
CA GLN A 436 -33.64 -4.48 39.56
C GLN A 436 -34.42 -5.14 38.42
N LYS A 437 -33.88 -5.16 37.20
CA LYS A 437 -34.49 -5.85 36.05
C LYS A 437 -34.60 -7.36 36.26
N THR A 438 -33.62 -7.97 36.93
CA THR A 438 -33.63 -9.41 37.22
C THR A 438 -34.68 -9.74 38.28
N VAL A 439 -34.80 -8.92 39.32
CA VAL A 439 -35.84 -9.06 40.34
C VAL A 439 -37.24 -8.91 39.72
N GLN A 440 -37.45 -7.90 38.88
CA GLN A 440 -38.74 -7.69 38.21
C GLN A 440 -39.11 -8.86 37.29
N LYS A 441 -38.14 -9.40 36.52
CA LYS A 441 -38.35 -10.60 35.70
C LYS A 441 -38.68 -11.84 36.54
N ASN A 442 -37.99 -12.03 37.66
CA ASN A 442 -38.24 -13.16 38.55
C ASN A 442 -39.61 -13.04 39.25
N ALA A 443 -40.01 -11.83 39.63
CA ALA A 443 -41.34 -11.54 40.17
C ALA A 443 -42.42 -11.84 39.13
N PHE A 444 -42.26 -11.34 37.90
CA PHE A 444 -43.17 -11.64 36.80
C PHE A 444 -43.26 -13.15 36.51
N ALA A 445 -42.13 -13.85 36.47
CA ALA A 445 -42.09 -15.30 36.29
C ALA A 445 -42.80 -16.05 37.43
N ARG A 446 -42.68 -15.58 38.69
CA ARG A 446 -43.44 -16.14 39.82
C ARG A 446 -44.94 -15.90 39.68
N THR A 447 -45.36 -14.71 39.27
CA THR A 447 -46.77 -14.39 39.01
C THR A 447 -47.33 -15.29 37.91
N VAL A 448 -46.64 -15.41 36.77
CA VAL A 448 -47.06 -16.31 35.69
C VAL A 448 -47.13 -17.76 36.15
N ASN A 449 -46.13 -18.24 36.91
CA ASN A 449 -46.14 -19.60 37.46
C ASN A 449 -47.24 -19.83 38.52
N PHE A 450 -47.69 -18.77 39.20
CA PHE A 450 -48.79 -18.83 40.16
C PHE A 450 -50.13 -18.96 39.43
N TRP A 451 -50.37 -18.13 38.41
CA TRP A 451 -51.61 -18.16 37.63
C TRP A 451 -51.69 -19.32 36.63
N PHE A 452 -50.53 -19.83 36.18
CA PHE A 452 -50.45 -20.96 35.24
C PHE A 452 -49.50 -22.06 35.77
N PRO A 453 -49.95 -22.88 36.74
CA PRO A 453 -49.13 -23.96 37.32
C PRO A 453 -48.70 -25.02 36.31
N ILE A 454 -49.51 -25.21 35.26
CA ILE A 454 -49.27 -26.18 34.18
C ILE A 454 -47.96 -25.87 33.44
N LEU A 455 -47.63 -24.59 33.21
CA LEU A 455 -46.37 -24.18 32.57
C LEU A 455 -45.16 -24.56 33.41
N LYS A 456 -45.27 -24.44 34.74
CA LYS A 456 -44.21 -24.86 35.67
C LYS A 456 -44.01 -26.37 35.64
N ALA A 457 -45.10 -27.14 35.56
CA ALA A 457 -45.05 -28.60 35.43
C ALA A 457 -44.44 -29.04 34.10
N THR A 458 -44.81 -28.42 32.97
CA THR A 458 -44.22 -28.75 31.66
C THR A 458 -42.73 -28.41 31.59
N VAL A 459 -42.30 -27.29 32.18
CA VAL A 459 -40.87 -26.95 32.26
C VAL A 459 -40.09 -27.94 33.13
N ALA A 460 -40.68 -28.41 34.24
CA ALA A 460 -40.06 -29.41 35.12
C ALA A 460 -39.92 -30.77 34.43
N VAL A 461 -40.96 -31.23 33.72
CA VAL A 461 -40.94 -32.46 32.91
C VAL A 461 -39.87 -32.38 31.82
N ARG A 462 -39.84 -31.29 31.06
CA ARG A 462 -38.87 -31.09 29.97
C ARG A 462 -37.42 -31.00 30.47
N LYS A 463 -37.21 -30.53 31.72
CA LYS A 463 -35.89 -30.51 32.37
C LYS A 463 -35.48 -31.89 32.86
N LYS A 464 -36.43 -32.69 33.37
CA LYS A 464 -36.22 -34.08 33.76
C LYS A 464 -35.85 -34.94 32.57
N GLU A 465 -36.57 -34.82 31.44
CA GLU A 465 -36.22 -35.51 30.19
C GLU A 465 -34.81 -35.17 29.70
N ARG A 466 -34.42 -33.88 29.75
CA ARG A 466 -33.10 -33.44 29.30
C ARG A 466 -31.96 -33.97 30.18
N ASN A 467 -32.20 -34.13 31.49
CA ASN A 467 -31.22 -34.71 32.40
C ASN A 467 -31.11 -36.24 32.21
N VAL A 468 -32.23 -36.95 31.98
CA VAL A 468 -32.23 -38.39 31.70
C VAL A 468 -31.51 -38.70 30.38
N ILE A 469 -31.65 -37.86 29.35
CA ILE A 469 -30.90 -38.01 28.09
C ILE A 469 -29.39 -37.84 28.31
N ASN A 470 -28.98 -36.95 29.23
CA ASN A 470 -27.57 -36.70 29.53
C ASN A 470 -26.95 -37.80 30.40
N ASP A 471 -27.71 -38.44 31.29
CA ASP A 471 -27.22 -39.57 32.11
C ASP A 471 -27.16 -40.87 31.29
N ASN A 472 -27.96 -41.01 30.23
CA ASN A 472 -27.92 -42.16 29.32
C ASN A 472 -26.85 -42.03 28.21
N THR A 473 -26.08 -40.94 28.19
CA THR A 473 -25.00 -40.67 27.21
C THR A 473 -23.60 -40.60 27.83
N VAL A 474 -23.46 -41.01 29.09
CA VAL A 474 -22.20 -41.39 29.75
C VAL A 474 -22.13 -42.91 29.79
#